data_AF-A0A961E144-F1
#
_entry.id   AF-A0A961E144-F1
#
_cell.length_a   1.000
_cell.length_b   1.000
_cell.length_c   1.000
_cell.angle_alpha   90.00
_cell.angle_beta   90.00
_cell.angle_gamma   90.00
#
_symmetry.space_group_name_H-M   'P 1'
#
loop_
_entity.id
_entity.type
_entity.pdbx_description
1 polymer ?
#
loop_
_entity_poly.entity_id
_entity_poly.type
_entity_poly.pdbx_seq_one_letter_code
_entity_poly.pdbx_strand_id
1 'polypeptide(L)'
;MDLSVPVTTLATVDTANDSLTSALAKARIPSANHAFIRKLTDAVGIAGYRVVEASETYVAATRCDGLRDLRIHSGYTIGFTTEEEARRVGAGADTIRKSYKLTSTWLVSHPQHGDLGLRGKSSPSARREAAMCPKGCGYPLSLTGVCDHCD
;
A
#
# COMPACT_ATOMS: atom_id res chain seq x y z
N MET A 1 36.56 -23.90 -40.08
CA MET A 1 36.17 -23.93 -38.66
C MET A 1 36.17 -22.50 -38.18
N ASP A 2 35.03 -21.81 -38.29
CA ASP A 2 34.88 -20.47 -37.74
C ASP A 2 33.47 -20.40 -37.15
N LEU A 3 33.38 -20.61 -35.84
CA LEU A 3 32.14 -20.59 -35.08
C LEU A 3 31.92 -19.15 -34.61
N SER A 4 31.17 -18.38 -35.40
CA SER A 4 30.70 -17.05 -35.01
C SER A 4 29.61 -17.19 -33.94
N VAL A 5 29.94 -16.86 -32.70
CA VAL A 5 28.99 -16.82 -31.58
C VAL A 5 28.24 -15.48 -31.62
N PRO A 6 26.90 -15.45 -31.64
CA PRO A 6 26.18 -14.20 -31.47
C PRO A 6 26.25 -13.78 -30.00
N VAL A 7 26.88 -12.63 -29.74
CA VAL A 7 26.78 -11.94 -28.45
C VAL A 7 25.34 -11.43 -28.30
N THR A 8 24.53 -12.17 -27.54
CA THR A 8 23.21 -11.70 -27.14
C THR A 8 23.39 -10.48 -26.25
N THR A 9 23.19 -9.29 -26.83
CA THR A 9 23.06 -8.04 -26.09
C THR A 9 21.87 -8.20 -25.14
N LEU A 10 22.15 -8.53 -23.88
CA LEU A 10 21.22 -8.32 -22.78
C LEU A 10 20.91 -6.83 -22.78
N ALA A 11 19.72 -6.48 -23.29
CA ALA A 11 19.13 -5.18 -23.11
C ALA A 11 19.00 -4.95 -21.60
N THR A 12 20.03 -4.35 -21.01
CA THR A 12 19.92 -3.66 -19.76
C THR A 12 18.89 -2.58 -20.03
N VAL A 13 17.65 -2.84 -19.65
CA VAL A 13 16.67 -1.78 -19.46
C VAL A 13 17.30 -0.84 -18.44
N ASP A 14 17.99 0.18 -18.95
CA ASP A 14 18.38 1.38 -18.24
C ASP A 14 17.06 1.97 -17.74
N THR A 15 16.60 1.43 -16.63
CA THR A 15 15.39 1.89 -15.96
C THR A 15 15.87 3.16 -15.29
N ALA A 16 15.87 4.25 -16.06
CA ALA A 16 16.27 5.56 -15.59
C ALA A 16 15.57 5.82 -14.25
N ASN A 17 16.36 5.82 -13.18
CA ASN A 17 15.83 6.06 -11.85
C ASN A 17 15.29 7.49 -11.82
N ASP A 18 13.99 7.62 -11.65
CA ASP A 18 13.36 8.91 -11.49
C ASP A 18 13.81 9.53 -10.16
N SER A 19 13.95 10.85 -10.12
CA SER A 19 13.98 11.55 -8.83
C SER A 19 12.65 11.33 -8.10
N LEU A 20 12.66 11.25 -6.77
CA LEU A 20 11.44 11.05 -5.96
C LEU A 20 10.29 11.96 -6.41
N THR A 21 10.53 13.26 -6.57
CA THR A 21 9.52 14.23 -6.98
C THR A 21 8.95 13.94 -8.37
N SER A 22 9.80 13.55 -9.34
CA SER A 22 9.38 13.14 -10.69
C SER A 22 8.48 11.91 -10.62
N ALA A 23 8.90 10.88 -9.87
CA ALA A 23 8.14 9.64 -9.72
C ALA A 23 6.77 9.88 -9.04
N LEU A 24 6.72 10.70 -7.99
CA LEU A 24 5.48 11.03 -7.29
C LEU A 24 4.52 11.84 -8.17
N ALA A 25 5.04 12.77 -8.97
CA ALA A 25 4.23 13.56 -9.90
C ALA A 25 3.66 12.67 -11.02
N LYS A 26 4.49 11.83 -11.63
CA LYS A 26 4.08 10.85 -12.65
C LYS A 26 3.02 9.88 -12.12
N ALA A 27 3.18 9.40 -10.87
CA ALA A 27 2.22 8.52 -10.21
C ALA A 27 0.99 9.25 -9.63
N ARG A 28 0.86 10.58 -9.85
CA ARG A 28 -0.26 11.42 -9.39
C ARG A 28 -0.49 11.32 -7.87
N ILE A 29 0.59 11.23 -7.11
CA ILE A 29 0.54 11.20 -5.65
C ILE A 29 0.22 12.62 -5.13
N PRO A 30 -0.75 12.80 -4.21
CA PRO A 30 -1.09 14.10 -3.66
C PRO A 30 0.12 14.81 -3.06
N SER A 31 0.29 16.10 -3.35
CA SER A 31 1.42 16.91 -2.85
C SER A 31 1.49 16.96 -1.33
N ALA A 32 0.33 16.91 -0.64
CA ALA A 32 0.24 16.80 0.81
C ALA A 32 0.98 15.58 1.39
N ASN A 33 1.11 14.50 0.60
CA ASN A 33 1.83 13.30 1.02
C ASN A 33 3.33 13.35 0.72
N HIS A 34 3.82 14.30 -0.09
CA HIS A 34 5.21 14.27 -0.56
C HIS A 34 6.21 14.43 0.59
N ALA A 35 5.93 15.33 1.54
CA ALA A 35 6.80 15.53 2.70
C ALA A 35 6.86 14.29 3.62
N PHE A 36 5.72 13.60 3.80
CA PHE A 36 5.66 12.36 4.55
C PHE A 36 6.44 11.24 3.83
N ILE A 37 6.19 11.06 2.52
CA ILE A 37 6.85 10.03 1.72
C ILE A 37 8.35 10.26 1.67
N ARG A 38 8.82 11.51 1.56
CA ARG A 38 10.25 11.84 1.59
C ARG A 38 10.90 11.37 2.90
N LYS A 39 10.32 11.73 4.05
CA LYS A 39 10.81 11.29 5.36
C LYS A 39 10.84 9.76 5.47
N LEU A 40 9.79 9.10 4.98
CA LEU A 40 9.69 7.64 4.96
C LEU A 40 10.80 7.02 4.11
N THR A 41 11.01 7.52 2.88
CA THR A 41 12.04 6.97 1.99
C THR A 41 13.45 7.27 2.44
N ASP A 42 13.67 8.45 3.06
CA ASP A 42 14.95 8.82 3.66
C ASP A 42 15.29 7.90 4.85
N ALA A 43 14.30 7.57 5.69
CA ALA A 43 14.48 6.67 6.84
C ALA A 43 14.73 5.21 6.42
N VAL A 44 14.20 4.79 5.27
CA VAL A 44 14.39 3.44 4.71
C VAL A 44 15.73 3.32 3.98
N GLY A 45 16.20 4.38 3.33
CA GLY A 45 17.36 4.34 2.43
C GLY A 45 16.99 3.75 1.07
N ILE A 46 16.48 4.60 0.18
CA ILE A 46 16.08 4.23 -1.19
C ILE A 46 17.20 4.56 -2.19
N ALA A 47 17.57 3.58 -3.01
CA ALA A 47 18.56 3.68 -4.08
C ALA A 47 17.98 4.23 -5.39
N GLY A 48 16.67 4.06 -5.62
CA GLY A 48 16.03 4.49 -6.86
C GLY A 48 14.53 4.42 -6.83
N TYR A 49 13.89 5.15 -7.75
CA TYR A 49 12.45 5.18 -7.93
C TYR A 49 12.10 4.87 -9.38
N ARG A 50 11.09 4.03 -9.57
CA ARG A 50 10.50 3.78 -10.88
C ARG A 50 8.99 3.81 -10.79
N VAL A 51 8.34 4.44 -11.77
CA VAL A 51 6.88 4.42 -11.86
C VAL A 51 6.45 3.13 -12.52
N VAL A 52 5.50 2.43 -11.90
CA VAL A 52 4.91 1.21 -12.47
C VAL A 52 3.46 1.50 -12.79
N GLU A 53 3.15 1.49 -14.08
CA GLU A 53 1.78 1.58 -14.60
C GLU A 53 1.17 0.19 -14.61
N ALA A 54 0.23 -0.04 -13.69
CA ALA A 54 -0.55 -1.27 -13.58
C ALA A 54 -2.04 -0.89 -13.48
N SER A 55 -2.89 -1.82 -13.04
CA SER A 55 -4.30 -1.49 -12.72
C SER A 55 -4.43 -0.36 -11.69
N GLU A 56 -3.42 -0.20 -10.82
CA GLU A 56 -3.24 0.93 -9.94
C GLU A 56 -1.79 1.43 -10.10
N THR A 57 -1.59 2.64 -10.61
CA THR A 57 -0.24 3.23 -10.74
C THR A 57 0.40 3.42 -9.37
N TYR A 58 1.65 3.01 -9.23
CA TYR A 58 2.44 3.17 -8.00
C TYR A 58 3.90 3.46 -8.32
N VAL A 59 4.61 4.02 -7.34
CA VAL A 59 6.07 4.14 -7.41
C VAL A 59 6.69 2.92 -6.73
N ALA A 60 7.49 2.16 -7.45
CA ALA A 60 8.39 1.17 -6.86
C ALA A 60 9.68 1.88 -6.43
N ALA A 61 9.98 1.79 -5.13
CA ALA A 61 11.16 2.36 -4.52
C ALA A 61 12.12 1.22 -4.13
N THR A 62 13.26 1.18 -4.81
CA THR A 62 14.29 0.15 -4.60
C THR A 62 15.17 0.51 -3.43
N ARG A 63 15.34 -0.43 -2.50
CA ARG A 63 16.04 -0.17 -1.24
C ARG A 63 17.54 -0.42 -1.37
N CYS A 64 18.34 0.31 -0.60
CA CYS A 64 19.79 0.11 -0.53
C CYS A 64 20.18 -1.19 0.21
N ASP A 65 19.33 -1.67 1.11
CA ASP A 65 19.59 -2.84 1.96
C ASP A 65 19.34 -4.19 1.27
N GLY A 66 18.95 -4.18 -0.01
CA GLY A 66 18.64 -5.39 -0.78
C GLY A 66 17.36 -6.10 -0.37
N LEU A 67 16.58 -5.52 0.56
CA LEU A 67 15.24 -6.01 0.87
C LEU A 67 14.27 -5.68 -0.27
N ARG A 68 13.05 -6.23 -0.16
CA ARG A 68 12.00 -6.04 -1.16
C ARG A 68 11.71 -4.57 -1.40
N ASP A 69 11.57 -4.20 -2.69
CA ASP A 69 11.11 -2.87 -3.11
C ASP A 69 9.82 -2.45 -2.39
N LEU A 70 9.78 -1.20 -1.95
CA LEU A 70 8.57 -0.59 -1.43
C LEU A 70 7.67 -0.16 -2.58
N ARG A 71 6.36 -0.28 -2.39
CA ARG A 71 5.35 0.21 -3.35
C ARG A 71 4.59 1.36 -2.72
N ILE A 72 4.79 2.54 -3.27
CA ILE A 72 4.19 3.79 -2.81
C ILE A 72 2.97 4.07 -3.68
N HIS A 73 1.80 3.93 -3.07
CA HIS A 73 0.51 4.26 -3.65
C HIS A 73 0.06 5.65 -3.17
N SER A 74 -1.00 6.20 -3.78
CA SER A 74 -1.47 7.55 -3.44
C SER A 74 -1.84 7.71 -1.96
N GLY A 75 -2.37 6.67 -1.31
CA GLY A 75 -2.82 6.71 0.09
C GLY A 75 -2.06 5.79 1.06
N TYR A 76 -1.12 4.98 0.58
CA TYR A 76 -0.37 4.07 1.45
C TYR A 76 0.94 3.60 0.82
N THR A 77 1.88 3.13 1.63
CA THR A 77 3.08 2.43 1.21
C THR A 77 3.08 1.00 1.77
N ILE A 78 3.43 0.02 0.94
CA ILE A 78 3.56 -1.39 1.34
C ILE A 78 4.93 -1.95 1.00
N GLY A 79 5.30 -3.06 1.64
CA GLY A 79 6.54 -3.79 1.36
C GLY A 79 7.51 -3.84 2.54
N PHE A 80 7.13 -3.26 3.68
CA PHE A 80 7.91 -3.36 4.92
C PHE A 80 7.91 -4.80 5.45
N THR A 81 9.04 -5.24 5.98
CA THR A 81 9.26 -6.64 6.37
C THR A 81 8.77 -6.90 7.79
N THR A 82 8.90 -5.92 8.69
CA THR A 82 8.46 -6.04 10.10
C THR A 82 7.56 -4.90 10.54
N GLU A 83 6.84 -5.11 11.65
CA GLU A 83 5.97 -4.09 12.25
C GLU A 83 6.80 -2.92 12.77
N GLU A 84 7.91 -3.24 13.43
CA GLU A 84 8.80 -2.30 14.06
C GLU A 84 9.45 -1.39 13.02
N GLU A 85 9.78 -1.94 11.85
CA GLU A 85 10.23 -1.17 10.71
C GLU A 85 9.14 -0.20 10.26
N ALA A 86 7.94 -0.71 9.98
CA ALA A 86 6.81 0.10 9.54
C ALA A 86 6.46 1.21 10.56
N ARG A 87 6.52 0.92 11.87
CA ARG A 87 6.28 1.87 12.96
C ARG A 87 7.34 2.94 13.08
N ARG A 88 8.61 2.57 12.85
CA ARG A 88 9.74 3.52 12.87
C ARG A 88 9.66 4.51 11.72
N VAL A 89 9.40 4.03 10.50
CA VAL A 89 9.40 4.86 9.29
C VAL A 89 8.05 5.56 9.05
N GLY A 90 6.96 4.98 9.55
CA GLY A 90 5.61 5.50 9.48
C GLY A 90 5.24 6.42 10.63
N ALA A 91 6.21 7.04 11.31
CA ALA A 91 5.92 8.02 12.36
C ALA A 91 5.08 9.18 11.79
N GLY A 92 3.86 9.35 12.29
CA GLY A 92 2.88 10.31 11.77
C GLY A 92 1.91 9.75 10.73
N ALA A 93 1.91 8.43 10.49
CA ALA A 93 0.85 7.76 9.73
C ALA A 93 -0.40 7.52 10.58
N ASP A 94 -1.58 7.61 9.97
CA ASP A 94 -2.85 7.30 10.65
C ASP A 94 -3.00 5.83 11.03
N THR A 95 -2.42 4.91 10.24
CA THR A 95 -2.58 3.47 10.41
C THR A 95 -1.36 2.71 9.94
N ILE A 96 -0.97 1.72 10.74
CA ILE A 96 0.06 0.74 10.44
C ILE A 96 -0.55 -0.64 10.65
N ARG A 97 -0.52 -1.50 9.63
CA ARG A 97 -1.14 -2.83 9.69
C ARG A 97 -0.46 -3.83 8.77
N LYS A 98 -0.71 -5.12 9.00
CA LYS A 98 -0.35 -6.17 8.04
C LYS A 98 -1.09 -5.96 6.71
N SER A 99 -0.36 -6.09 5.61
CA SER A 99 -0.90 -6.02 4.26
C SER A 99 -1.65 -7.30 3.92
N TYR A 100 -2.90 -7.16 3.50
CA TYR A 100 -3.68 -8.28 2.93
C TYR A 100 -3.29 -8.57 1.47
N LYS A 101 -2.66 -7.61 0.78
CA LYS A 101 -2.33 -7.71 -0.66
C LYS A 101 -0.95 -8.33 -0.93
N LEU A 102 0.01 -8.09 -0.04
CA LEU A 102 1.31 -8.78 -0.05
C LEU A 102 1.43 -9.53 1.28
N THR A 103 1.25 -10.84 1.23
CA THR A 103 1.41 -11.74 2.37
C THR A 103 2.71 -11.45 3.10
N SER A 104 2.62 -11.34 4.43
CA SER A 104 3.76 -11.09 5.33
C SER A 104 4.49 -9.76 5.14
N THR A 105 3.84 -8.74 4.58
CA THR A 105 4.37 -7.37 4.58
C THR A 105 3.53 -6.42 5.40
N TRP A 106 4.11 -5.33 5.84
CA TRP A 106 3.43 -4.26 6.53
C TRP A 106 3.08 -3.11 5.59
N LEU A 107 2.00 -2.41 5.94
CA LEU A 107 1.43 -1.27 5.24
C LEU A 107 1.46 -0.07 6.19
N VAL A 108 1.92 1.07 5.68
CA VAL A 108 1.88 2.38 6.34
C VAL A 108 0.96 3.28 5.53
N SER A 109 -0.05 3.87 6.17
CA SER A 109 -0.93 4.82 5.49
C SER A 109 -0.30 6.20 5.34
N HIS A 110 -0.69 6.92 4.30
CA HIS A 110 -0.31 8.32 4.11
C HIS A 110 -1.32 9.24 4.81
N PRO A 111 -0.94 10.47 5.20
CA PRO A 111 -1.82 11.41 5.90
C PRO A 111 -3.00 11.89 5.04
N GLN A 112 -2.84 11.98 3.72
CA GLN A 112 -3.94 12.23 2.80
C GLN A 112 -4.26 10.97 2.00
N HIS A 113 -5.37 10.34 2.36
CA HIS A 113 -6.00 9.33 1.53
C HIS A 113 -6.72 10.08 0.42
N GLY A 114 -6.12 10.16 -0.77
CA GLY A 114 -6.71 10.91 -1.91
C GLY A 114 -8.19 10.59 -2.11
N ASP A 115 -8.97 11.57 -2.58
CA ASP A 115 -10.43 11.53 -2.73
C ASP A 115 -10.98 10.11 -2.95
N LEU A 116 -11.50 9.51 -1.86
CA LEU A 116 -12.13 8.19 -1.86
C LEU A 116 -13.35 8.14 -2.81
N GLY A 117 -13.81 9.29 -3.31
CA GLY A 117 -14.88 9.39 -4.30
C GLY A 117 -14.50 8.96 -5.72
N LEU A 118 -13.22 9.00 -6.10
CA LEU A 118 -12.75 8.58 -7.43
C LEU A 118 -12.19 7.15 -7.48
N ARG A 119 -11.83 6.59 -6.32
CA ARG A 119 -11.43 5.20 -6.18
C ARG A 119 -12.68 4.36 -5.97
N GLY A 120 -13.14 3.71 -7.05
CA GLY A 120 -14.33 2.87 -7.09
C GLY A 120 -14.66 2.22 -5.75
N LYS A 121 -15.84 2.56 -5.25
CA LYS A 121 -16.50 2.08 -4.03
C LYS A 121 -15.95 0.72 -3.56
N SER A 122 -14.89 0.73 -2.76
CA SER A 122 -14.73 -0.32 -1.78
C SER A 122 -15.62 0.13 -0.64
N SER A 123 -16.86 -0.36 -0.67
CA SER A 123 -17.80 -0.21 0.43
C SER A 123 -17.01 -0.39 1.74
N PRO A 124 -17.14 0.52 2.72
CA PRO A 124 -16.69 0.16 4.07
C PRO A 124 -17.33 -1.20 4.33
N SER A 125 -16.51 -2.19 4.71
CA SER A 125 -17.05 -3.46 5.19
C SER A 125 -18.04 -3.07 6.26
N ALA A 126 -19.32 -3.08 5.91
CA ALA A 126 -20.39 -2.93 6.86
C ALA A 126 -20.10 -4.05 7.85
N ARG A 127 -19.57 -3.67 9.01
CA ARG A 127 -19.83 -4.42 10.21
C ARG A 127 -21.35 -4.51 10.16
N ARG A 128 -21.89 -5.68 9.77
CA ARG A 128 -23.31 -5.93 9.82
C ARG A 128 -23.64 -5.66 11.27
N GLU A 129 -24.17 -4.48 11.57
CA GLU A 129 -24.75 -4.20 12.86
C GLU A 129 -25.82 -5.27 12.98
N ALA A 130 -25.59 -6.22 13.88
CA ALA A 130 -26.51 -7.31 14.09
C ALA A 130 -27.86 -6.66 14.39
N ALA A 131 -28.85 -6.91 13.53
CA ALA A 131 -30.17 -6.32 13.68
C ALA A 131 -30.66 -6.60 15.09
N MET A 132 -31.14 -5.58 15.80
CA MET A 132 -31.66 -5.76 17.14
C MET A 132 -32.95 -6.58 17.09
N CYS A 133 -33.19 -7.39 18.12
CA CYS A 133 -34.39 -8.21 18.19
C CYS A 133 -35.66 -7.35 18.08
N PRO A 134 -36.60 -7.67 17.16
CA PRO A 134 -37.81 -6.88 16.95
C PRO A 134 -38.81 -6.98 18.12
N LYS A 135 -38.62 -7.93 19.06
CA LYS A 135 -39.42 -8.03 20.28
C LYS A 135 -38.99 -7.05 21.39
N GLY A 136 -37.93 -6.26 21.18
CA GLY A 136 -37.54 -5.17 22.10
C GLY A 136 -36.68 -5.60 23.30
N CYS A 137 -36.06 -6.79 23.28
CA CYS A 137 -35.20 -7.25 24.39
C CYS A 137 -33.81 -6.58 24.43
N GLY A 138 -33.48 -5.73 23.46
CA GLY A 138 -32.20 -5.01 23.40
C GLY A 138 -30.99 -5.85 23.00
N TYR A 139 -31.16 -7.16 22.74
CA TYR A 139 -30.08 -8.03 22.28
C TYR A 139 -29.95 -8.04 20.75
N PRO A 140 -28.71 -8.10 20.21
CA PRO A 140 -28.45 -8.29 18.80
C PRO A 140 -28.89 -9.70 18.35
N LEU A 141 -29.50 -9.79 17.16
CA LEU A 141 -29.85 -11.08 16.54
C LEU A 141 -28.59 -11.89 16.21
N SER A 142 -28.65 -13.18 16.50
CA SER A 142 -27.67 -14.15 16.04
C SER A 142 -27.69 -14.24 14.51
N LEU A 143 -26.61 -14.78 13.91
CA LEU A 143 -26.47 -14.90 12.44
C LEU A 143 -27.59 -15.71 11.77
N THR A 144 -28.36 -16.46 12.55
CA THR A 144 -29.54 -17.24 12.15
C THR A 144 -30.84 -16.44 12.12
N GLY A 145 -30.85 -15.18 12.57
CA GLY A 145 -32.04 -14.33 12.63
C GLY A 145 -32.99 -14.63 13.79
N VAL A 146 -32.60 -15.50 14.72
CA VAL A 146 -33.34 -15.82 15.95
C VAL A 146 -32.63 -15.19 17.14
N CYS A 147 -33.41 -14.65 18.08
CA CYS A 147 -32.89 -14.12 19.33
C CYS A 147 -32.89 -15.24 20.38
N ASP A 148 -31.71 -15.72 20.77
CA ASP A 148 -31.55 -16.79 21.79
C ASP A 148 -32.15 -16.41 23.16
N HIS A 149 -32.44 -15.13 23.40
CA HIS A 149 -33.04 -14.63 24.64
C HIS A 149 -34.58 -14.49 24.58
N CYS A 150 -35.21 -14.66 23.42
CA CYS A 150 -36.66 -14.45 23.25
C CYS A 150 -37.38 -15.63 22.60
N ASP A 151 -36.77 -16.82 22.70
CA ASP A 151 -37.42 -18.09 22.37
C ASP A 151 -38.71 -18.26 23.18
#